data_AF-K1QU21-F1
#
_entry.id   AF-K1QU21-F1
#
_cell.length_a   1.000
_cell.length_b   1.000
_cell.length_c   1.000
_cell.angle_alpha   90.00
_cell.angle_beta   90.00
_cell.angle_gamma   90.00
#
_symmetry.space_group_name_H-M   'P 1'
#
loop_
_entity.id
_entity.type
_entity.pdbx_description
1 polymer ?
#
loop_
_entity_poly.entity_id
_entity_poly.type
_entity_poly.pdbx_seq_one_letter_code
_entity_poly.pdbx_strand_id
1 'polypeptide(L)'
;MTSLLSNYSSKVRPIVNQGQSLQLQLSLWIAGINEVSTTDSMMSTTGYLSVKWKDELLNWDSAATGMYWMQFNQKDIWVPDIVLKNGFTDFKMMGGDFYYLYVYNDGWVDWYPYKVFETSCELDVTYYPFDSQKCDIIVKSWSYSRWEVNFTFNDPQIDAGEKMGFSVTIFLTFAVFLTILFNFASITENQL
;
A
#
# COMPACT_ATOMS: atom_id res chain seq x y z
N MET A 1 10.07 5.80 31.46
CA MET A 1 9.53 5.46 30.12
C MET A 1 8.54 6.51 29.59
N THR A 2 7.91 7.33 30.43
CA THR A 2 7.10 8.51 30.05
C THR A 2 7.87 9.66 29.38
N SER A 3 9.20 9.56 29.27
CA SER A 3 10.06 10.64 28.76
C SER A 3 10.21 10.66 27.24
N LEU A 4 10.07 9.53 26.55
CA LEU A 4 10.44 9.44 25.13
C LEU A 4 9.56 10.33 24.23
N LEU A 5 8.26 10.37 24.49
CA LEU A 5 7.31 11.23 23.74
C LEU A 5 7.09 12.60 24.37
N SER A 6 7.74 12.93 25.48
CA SER A 6 7.42 14.14 26.26
C SER A 6 7.63 15.46 25.48
N ASN A 7 8.59 15.48 24.56
CA ASN A 7 8.87 16.62 23.67
C ASN A 7 8.73 16.24 22.19
N TYR A 8 8.01 15.16 21.89
CA TYR A 8 7.80 14.68 20.54
C TYR A 8 6.53 15.28 19.95
N SER A 9 6.59 15.70 18.68
CA SER A 9 5.42 16.19 17.94
C SER A 9 5.18 15.32 16.72
N SER A 10 4.03 14.63 16.67
CA SER A 10 3.61 13.83 15.52
C SER A 10 3.23 14.65 14.29
N LYS A 11 3.21 15.99 14.39
CA LYS A 11 2.80 16.89 13.32
C LYS A 11 3.94 17.39 12.44
N VAL A 12 5.20 17.15 12.83
CA VAL A 12 6.39 17.67 12.14
C VAL A 12 7.20 16.49 11.63
N ARG A 13 7.78 16.59 10.42
CA ARG A 13 8.65 15.55 9.87
C ARG A 13 9.78 15.25 10.86
N PRO A 14 10.04 13.98 11.19
CA PRO A 14 10.97 13.60 12.25
C PRO A 14 12.44 13.60 11.77
N ILE A 15 12.87 14.73 11.22
CA ILE A 15 14.23 14.99 10.77
C ILE A 15 14.73 16.28 11.45
N VAL A 16 15.93 16.25 12.02
CA VAL A 16 16.49 17.40 12.75
C VAL A 16 16.70 18.58 11.80
N ASN A 17 17.24 18.32 10.61
CA ASN A 17 17.39 19.32 9.58
C ASN A 17 16.19 19.31 8.62
N GLN A 18 15.25 20.25 8.84
CA GLN A 18 14.06 20.39 7.99
C GLN A 18 14.36 20.78 6.53
N GLY A 19 15.58 21.25 6.22
CA GLY A 19 16.01 21.51 4.85
C GLY A 19 16.36 20.25 4.04
N GLN A 20 16.44 19.08 4.70
CA GLN A 20 16.69 17.80 4.05
C GLN A 20 15.39 17.03 3.80
N SER A 21 15.44 16.16 2.78
CA SER A 21 14.35 15.24 2.46
C SER A 21 14.41 14.02 3.37
N LEU A 22 13.28 13.70 4.01
CA LEU A 22 13.09 12.43 4.69
C LEU A 22 12.98 11.31 3.64
N GLN A 23 13.75 10.24 3.81
CA GLN A 23 13.75 9.10 2.88
C GLN A 23 12.82 8.02 3.42
N LEU A 24 11.87 7.58 2.58
CA LEU A 24 10.93 6.51 2.91
C LEU A 24 11.19 5.34 1.98
N GLN A 25 11.44 4.19 2.57
CA GLN A 25 11.60 2.92 1.88
C GLN A 25 10.24 2.23 1.77
N LEU A 26 9.76 2.06 0.54
CA LEU A 26 8.48 1.45 0.24
C LEU A 26 8.67 0.08 -0.39
N SER A 27 7.78 -0.86 -0.07
CA SER A 27 7.65 -2.14 -0.78
C SER A 27 6.18 -2.55 -0.76
N LEU A 28 5.64 -2.99 -1.89
CA LEU A 28 4.24 -3.43 -1.97
C LEU A 28 4.18 -4.96 -1.87
N TRP A 29 3.28 -5.44 -1.03
CA TRP A 29 2.98 -6.87 -0.91
C TRP A 29 1.52 -7.10 -1.26
N ILE A 30 1.29 -7.75 -2.40
CA ILE A 30 -0.04 -8.13 -2.87
C ILE A 30 -0.35 -9.54 -2.35
N ALA A 31 -1.43 -9.67 -1.58
CA ALA A 31 -1.93 -10.95 -1.10
C ALA A 31 -2.87 -11.63 -2.10
N GLY A 32 -3.61 -10.84 -2.89
CA GLY A 32 -4.48 -11.37 -3.93
C GLY A 32 -5.16 -10.29 -4.74
N ILE A 33 -5.78 -10.72 -5.83
CA ILE A 33 -6.71 -9.89 -6.60
C ILE A 33 -8.12 -10.30 -6.20
N ASN A 34 -8.92 -9.32 -5.83
CA ASN A 34 -10.31 -9.52 -5.46
C ASN A 34 -11.20 -9.48 -6.70
N GLU A 35 -10.98 -8.48 -7.57
CA GLU A 35 -11.85 -8.20 -8.70
C GLU A 35 -11.12 -7.46 -9.83
N VAL A 36 -11.54 -7.72 -11.07
CA VAL A 36 -11.23 -6.91 -12.25
C VAL A 36 -12.55 -6.58 -12.94
N SER A 37 -12.91 -5.30 -12.94
CA SER A 37 -14.11 -4.79 -13.61
C SER A 37 -13.71 -4.09 -14.91
N THR A 38 -14.04 -4.72 -16.04
CA THR A 38 -13.85 -4.13 -17.38
C THR A 38 -14.85 -3.01 -17.66
N THR A 39 -16.03 -3.06 -17.05
CA THR A 39 -17.06 -2.01 -17.17
C THR A 39 -16.63 -0.73 -16.46
N ASP A 40 -16.04 -0.86 -15.27
CA ASP A 40 -15.63 0.29 -14.46
C ASP A 40 -14.16 0.67 -14.68
N SER A 41 -13.42 -0.09 -15.50
CA SER A 41 -11.98 0.07 -15.70
C SER A 41 -11.22 0.10 -14.36
N MET A 42 -11.49 -0.91 -13.54
CA MET A 42 -11.07 -0.97 -12.14
C MET A 42 -10.50 -2.33 -11.78
N MET A 43 -9.42 -2.33 -11.00
CA MET A 43 -8.85 -3.53 -10.38
C MET A 43 -8.82 -3.35 -8.86
N SER A 44 -9.38 -4.32 -8.14
CA SER A 44 -9.36 -4.38 -6.69
C SER A 44 -8.37 -5.43 -6.23
N THR A 45 -7.33 -5.00 -5.50
CA THR A 45 -6.29 -5.88 -4.96
C THR A 45 -6.18 -5.75 -3.45
N THR A 46 -5.96 -6.86 -2.76
CA THR A 46 -5.74 -6.88 -1.32
C THR A 46 -4.26 -7.02 -1.03
N GLY A 47 -3.72 -6.18 -0.14
CA GLY A 47 -2.31 -6.25 0.23
C GLY A 47 -1.93 -5.24 1.31
N TYR A 48 -0.63 -5.05 1.50
CA TYR A 48 -0.10 -4.01 2.36
C TYR A 48 1.09 -3.31 1.72
N LEU A 49 1.27 -2.05 2.10
CA LEU A 49 2.49 -1.31 1.83
C LEU A 49 3.42 -1.48 3.04
N SER A 50 4.65 -1.91 2.84
CA SER A 50 5.71 -1.82 3.83
C SER A 50 6.36 -0.45 3.69
N VAL A 51 6.22 0.39 4.70
CA VAL A 51 6.79 1.75 4.74
C VAL A 51 7.79 1.82 5.88
N LYS A 52 9.03 2.13 5.54
CA LYS A 52 10.12 2.22 6.50
C LYS A 52 10.83 3.56 6.41
N TRP A 53 11.05 4.21 7.55
CA TRP A 53 11.81 5.47 7.62
C TRP A 53 12.59 5.58 8.92
N LYS A 54 13.46 6.58 8.98
CA LYS A 54 14.20 6.92 10.19
C LYS A 54 13.56 8.12 10.88
N ASP A 55 13.13 7.94 12.12
CA ASP A 55 12.73 9.03 13.01
C ASP A 55 13.93 9.38 13.91
N GLU A 56 14.53 10.55 13.67
CA GLU A 56 15.74 10.98 14.39
C GLU A 56 15.45 11.36 15.86
N LEU A 57 14.18 11.52 16.23
CA LEU A 57 13.75 11.95 17.57
C LEU A 57 13.35 10.76 18.45
N LEU A 58 13.08 9.59 17.87
CA LEU A 58 12.69 8.37 18.59
C LEU A 58 13.86 7.40 18.76
N ASN A 59 14.90 7.81 19.46
CA ASN A 59 16.07 6.97 19.76
C ASN A 59 16.23 6.77 21.27
N TRP A 60 16.61 5.56 21.70
CA TRP A 60 16.94 5.27 23.09
C TRP A 60 18.04 4.21 23.21
N ASP A 61 18.71 4.22 24.36
CA ASP A 61 19.69 3.19 24.71
C ASP A 61 18.98 1.88 25.09
N SER A 62 19.10 0.88 24.23
CA SER A 62 18.55 -0.46 24.45
C SER A 62 19.24 -1.19 25.60
N ALA A 63 20.52 -0.88 25.91
CA ALA A 63 21.22 -1.51 27.02
C ALA A 63 20.70 -1.00 28.38
N ALA A 64 20.39 0.30 28.48
CA ALA A 64 19.82 0.88 29.68
C ALA A 64 18.35 0.52 29.90
N THR A 65 17.57 0.40 28.82
CA THR A 65 16.12 0.13 28.89
C THR A 65 15.77 -1.36 28.80
N GLY A 66 16.67 -2.19 28.28
CA GLY A 66 16.42 -3.59 27.95
C GLY A 66 15.49 -3.81 26.75
N MET A 67 15.16 -2.76 25.99
CA MET A 67 14.19 -2.83 24.88
C MET A 67 14.86 -2.48 23.55
N TYR A 68 14.78 -3.39 22.58
CA TYR A 68 15.27 -3.17 21.22
C TYR A 68 14.21 -2.53 20.30
N TRP A 69 12.93 -2.78 20.57
CA TRP A 69 11.82 -2.20 19.82
C TRP A 69 10.59 -2.03 20.72
N MET A 70 9.70 -1.13 20.33
CA MET A 70 8.41 -0.87 20.97
C MET A 70 7.33 -0.63 19.91
N GLN A 71 6.08 -0.83 20.30
CA GLN A 71 4.93 -0.49 19.46
C GLN A 71 4.34 0.85 19.87
N PHE A 72 4.06 1.69 18.88
CA PHE A 72 3.39 2.97 19.06
C PHE A 72 2.12 3.02 18.23
N ASN A 73 1.04 3.58 18.79
CA ASN A 73 -0.16 3.81 18.00
C ASN A 73 0.14 4.87 16.92
N GLN A 74 -0.43 4.70 15.74
CA GLN A 74 -0.26 5.62 14.60
C GLN A 74 -0.53 7.09 14.95
N LYS A 75 -1.44 7.38 15.89
CA LYS A 75 -1.78 8.76 16.26
C LYS A 75 -0.70 9.45 17.13
N ASP A 76 0.14 8.68 17.80
CA ASP A 76 1.09 9.18 18.80
C ASP A 76 2.43 9.58 18.18
N ILE A 77 2.74 9.06 16.98
CA ILE A 77 3.98 9.34 16.25
C ILE A 77 3.70 9.89 14.85
N TRP A 78 4.68 10.55 14.24
CA TRP A 78 4.55 11.05 12.88
C TRP A 78 4.43 9.90 11.89
N VAL A 79 3.50 10.00 10.95
CA VAL A 79 3.28 9.02 9.87
C VAL A 79 3.09 9.78 8.55
N PRO A 80 3.69 9.33 7.44
CA PRO A 80 3.55 9.98 6.14
C PRO A 80 2.12 9.91 5.60
N ASP A 81 1.71 10.96 4.90
CA ASP A 81 0.40 11.10 4.28
C ASP A 81 0.33 10.44 2.90
N ILE A 82 0.50 9.11 2.90
CA ILE A 82 0.46 8.32 1.67
C ILE A 82 -0.98 8.16 1.20
N VAL A 83 -1.24 8.49 -0.05
CA VAL A 83 -2.54 8.34 -0.72
C VAL A 83 -2.38 7.54 -2.01
N LEU A 84 -3.46 6.83 -2.39
CA LEU A 84 -3.57 6.18 -3.70
C LEU A 84 -3.98 7.23 -4.74
N LYS A 85 -3.09 7.54 -5.69
CA LYS A 85 -3.27 8.60 -6.69
C LYS A 85 -4.31 8.23 -7.73
N ASN A 86 -4.27 6.99 -8.20
CA ASN A 86 -5.21 6.45 -9.18
C ASN A 86 -6.29 5.59 -8.51
N GLY A 87 -6.74 6.02 -7.33
CA GLY A 87 -7.85 5.36 -6.63
C GLY A 87 -9.15 5.50 -7.42
N PHE A 88 -9.91 4.41 -7.54
CA PHE A 88 -11.25 4.44 -8.10
C PHE A 88 -12.26 5.10 -7.15
N THR A 89 -12.05 4.93 -5.84
CA THR A 89 -12.86 5.53 -4.77
C THR A 89 -12.22 6.79 -4.18
N ASP A 90 -12.91 7.43 -3.23
CA ASP A 90 -12.49 8.67 -2.57
C ASP A 90 -11.02 8.66 -2.11
N PHE A 91 -10.37 9.81 -2.30
CA PHE A 91 -9.02 10.06 -1.81
C PHE A 91 -8.96 9.96 -0.28
N LYS A 92 -8.35 8.88 0.22
CA LYS A 92 -8.15 8.61 1.65
C LYS A 92 -6.70 8.31 1.95
N MET A 93 -6.17 8.95 2.99
CA MET A 93 -4.86 8.63 3.56
C MET A 93 -4.82 7.15 3.97
N MET A 94 -3.66 6.52 3.79
CA MET A 94 -3.41 5.16 4.28
C MET A 94 -3.29 5.14 5.82
N GLY A 95 -3.66 4.01 6.41
CA GLY A 95 -3.67 3.82 7.86
C GLY A 95 -5.01 4.10 8.51
N GLY A 96 -4.95 4.41 9.80
CA GLY A 96 -6.12 4.61 10.67
C GLY A 96 -5.78 4.44 12.15
N ASP A 97 -6.75 4.70 13.02
CA ASP A 97 -6.53 4.76 14.48
C ASP A 97 -6.16 3.42 15.13
N PHE A 98 -6.42 2.31 14.45
CA PHE A 98 -6.14 0.96 14.96
C PHE A 98 -4.72 0.47 14.67
N TYR A 99 -3.95 1.16 13.82
CA TYR A 99 -2.61 0.72 13.45
C TYR A 99 -1.60 1.01 14.55
N TYR A 100 -0.69 0.05 14.74
CA TYR A 100 0.51 0.19 15.53
C TYR A 100 1.74 0.05 14.64
N LEU A 101 2.77 0.80 14.97
CA LEU A 101 4.04 0.85 14.25
C LEU A 101 5.13 0.28 15.13
N TYR A 102 6.06 -0.44 14.53
CA TYR A 102 7.26 -0.90 15.22
C TYR A 102 8.33 0.18 15.13
N VAL A 103 8.75 0.67 16.28
CA VAL A 103 9.87 1.61 16.38
C VAL A 103 11.02 0.86 17.03
N TYR A 104 12.20 0.91 16.42
CA TYR A 104 13.43 0.32 16.94
C TYR A 104 14.22 1.35 17.74
N ASN A 105 15.08 0.86 18.62
CA ASN A 105 15.84 1.71 19.55
C ASN A 105 16.73 2.72 18.84
N ASP A 106 17.18 2.40 17.63
CA ASP A 106 18.01 3.29 16.85
C ASP A 106 17.21 4.37 16.09
N GLY A 107 15.87 4.32 16.11
CA GLY A 107 14.97 5.26 15.43
C GLY A 107 14.41 4.78 14.10
N TRP A 108 14.66 3.54 13.66
CA TRP A 108 13.91 3.00 12.52
C TRP A 108 12.45 2.79 12.89
N VAL A 109 11.56 3.06 11.93
CA VAL A 109 10.13 2.83 12.07
C VAL A 109 9.66 1.96 10.91
N ASP A 110 8.97 0.87 11.22
CA ASP A 110 8.29 0.01 10.24
C ASP A 110 6.77 0.16 10.40
N TRP A 111 6.09 0.48 9.30
CA TRP A 111 4.64 0.64 9.20
C TRP A 111 4.07 -0.21 8.07
N TYR A 112 3.03 -0.98 8.38
CA TYR A 112 2.43 -1.94 7.45
C TYR A 112 0.92 -1.69 7.27
N PRO A 113 0.50 -0.59 6.62
CA PRO A 113 -0.90 -0.34 6.35
C PRO A 113 -1.45 -1.38 5.35
N TYR A 114 -2.25 -2.32 5.87
CA TYR A 114 -3.02 -3.28 5.08
C TYR A 114 -4.26 -2.62 4.50
N LYS A 115 -4.51 -2.74 3.19
CA LYS A 115 -5.63 -2.05 2.52
C LYS A 115 -6.08 -2.83 1.29
N VAL A 116 -7.35 -2.62 0.92
CA VAL A 116 -7.86 -2.95 -0.42
C VAL A 116 -7.55 -1.77 -1.35
N PHE A 117 -6.70 -2.00 -2.33
CA PHE A 117 -6.33 -1.03 -3.36
C PHE A 117 -7.30 -1.18 -4.53
N GLU A 118 -8.22 -0.24 -4.64
CA GLU A 118 -9.12 -0.10 -5.79
C GLU A 118 -8.51 0.91 -6.75
N THR A 119 -7.84 0.41 -7.79
CA THR A 119 -7.15 1.26 -8.76
C THR A 119 -7.92 1.36 -10.05
N SER A 120 -8.06 2.59 -10.56
CA SER A 120 -8.45 2.84 -11.94
C SER A 120 -7.29 2.53 -12.87
N CYS A 121 -7.54 1.69 -13.87
CA CYS A 121 -6.59 1.30 -14.92
C CYS A 121 -7.31 1.01 -16.23
N GLU A 122 -6.63 1.28 -17.35
CA GLU A 122 -7.16 0.98 -18.68
C GLU A 122 -7.00 -0.52 -18.96
N LEU A 123 -8.11 -1.18 -19.29
CA LEU A 123 -8.16 -2.62 -19.54
C LEU A 123 -8.31 -2.87 -21.05
N ASP A 124 -7.42 -3.67 -21.63
CA ASP A 124 -7.46 -4.03 -23.05
C ASP A 124 -8.15 -5.39 -23.23
N VAL A 125 -9.40 -5.37 -23.69
CA VAL A 125 -10.23 -6.56 -23.87
C VAL A 125 -10.16 -7.16 -25.28
N THR A 126 -9.18 -6.77 -26.10
CA THR A 126 -9.06 -7.19 -27.51
C THR A 126 -9.02 -8.71 -27.68
N TYR A 127 -8.40 -9.43 -26.74
CA TYR A 127 -8.18 -10.89 -26.82
C TYR A 127 -8.96 -11.70 -25.78
N TYR A 128 -10.06 -11.14 -25.26
CA TYR A 128 -10.89 -11.83 -24.28
C TYR A 128 -11.29 -13.25 -24.74
N PRO A 129 -11.18 -14.30 -23.90
CA PRO A 129 -10.82 -14.32 -22.47
C PRO A 129 -9.32 -14.63 -22.17
N PHE A 130 -8.43 -14.49 -23.15
CA PHE A 130 -6.98 -14.78 -23.03
C PHE A 130 -6.13 -13.50 -23.04
N ASP A 131 -6.76 -12.38 -22.72
CA ASP A 131 -6.14 -11.08 -22.56
C ASP A 131 -5.26 -11.00 -21.30
N SER A 132 -4.28 -10.10 -21.34
CA SER A 132 -3.42 -9.81 -20.18
C SER A 132 -3.65 -8.37 -19.76
N GLN A 133 -3.89 -8.16 -18.48
CA GLN A 133 -4.20 -6.85 -17.92
C GLN A 133 -3.04 -6.31 -17.09
N LYS A 134 -2.75 -5.02 -17.25
CA LYS A 134 -1.72 -4.29 -16.51
C LYS A 134 -2.32 -3.08 -15.82
N CYS A 135 -2.29 -3.11 -14.49
CA CYS A 135 -2.81 -2.05 -13.65
C CYS A 135 -1.74 -1.52 -12.71
N ASP A 136 -1.48 -0.22 -12.80
CA ASP A 136 -0.53 0.46 -11.94
C ASP A 136 -1.18 0.73 -10.57
N ILE A 137 -0.43 0.53 -9.48
CA ILE A 137 -0.81 1.04 -8.14
C ILE A 137 0.10 2.24 -7.87
N ILE A 138 -0.45 3.44 -8.01
CA ILE A 138 0.33 4.67 -7.93
C ILE A 138 0.07 5.34 -6.58
N VAL A 139 1.10 5.38 -5.73
CA VAL A 139 1.04 6.07 -4.43
C VAL A 139 1.83 7.38 -4.46
N LYS A 140 1.38 8.37 -3.69
CA LYS A 140 2.09 9.65 -3.50
C LYS A 140 1.87 10.18 -2.09
N SER A 141 2.73 11.10 -1.66
CA SER A 141 2.42 11.99 -0.53
C SER A 141 1.35 12.99 -0.96
N TRP A 142 0.43 13.31 -0.06
CA TRP A 142 -0.63 14.30 -0.30
C TRP A 142 -0.11 15.74 -0.22
N SER A 143 0.59 16.08 0.86
CA SER A 143 0.99 17.44 1.22
C SER A 143 2.47 17.73 1.01
N TYR A 144 3.34 16.72 1.00
CA TYR A 144 4.77 16.92 0.85
C TYR A 144 5.23 16.77 -0.60
N SER A 145 6.19 17.61 -0.96
CA SER A 145 6.95 17.47 -2.20
C SER A 145 8.06 16.41 -2.06
N ARG A 146 8.63 16.00 -3.20
CA ARG A 146 9.79 15.08 -3.23
C ARG A 146 11.01 15.61 -2.45
N TRP A 147 11.13 16.92 -2.31
CA TRP A 147 12.24 17.56 -1.58
C TRP A 147 12.08 17.49 -0.07
N GLU A 148 10.87 17.24 0.41
CA GLU A 148 10.55 17.11 1.83
C GLU A 148 10.44 15.63 2.23
N VAL A 149 9.80 14.84 1.38
CA VAL A 149 9.54 13.41 1.58
C VAL A 149 9.78 12.70 0.25
N ASN A 150 10.83 11.89 0.20
CA ASN A 150 11.21 11.15 -1.01
C ASN A 150 10.94 9.67 -0.81
N PHE A 151 10.15 9.09 -1.71
CA PHE A 151 9.86 7.67 -1.71
C PHE A 151 10.91 6.93 -2.55
N THR A 152 11.50 5.90 -1.97
CA THR A 152 12.40 4.95 -2.63
C THR A 152 11.79 3.57 -2.51
N PHE A 153 11.65 2.87 -3.63
CA PHE A 153 11.12 1.51 -3.61
C PHE A 153 12.26 0.50 -3.59
N ASN A 154 12.22 -0.44 -2.64
CA ASN A 154 13.28 -1.42 -2.44
C ASN A 154 13.16 -2.64 -3.37
N ASP A 155 12.05 -2.79 -4.08
CA ASP A 155 11.82 -3.89 -5.01
C ASP A 155 12.09 -3.43 -6.45
N PRO A 156 13.00 -4.07 -7.20
CA PRO A 156 13.30 -3.71 -8.58
C PRO A 156 12.10 -3.84 -9.55
N GLN A 157 10.96 -4.39 -9.12
CA GLN A 157 9.71 -4.41 -9.92
C GLN A 157 8.76 -3.23 -9.62
N ILE A 158 9.11 -2.36 -8.66
CA ILE A 158 8.29 -1.21 -8.25
C ILE A 158 9.12 0.05 -8.49
N ASP A 159 9.04 0.63 -9.68
CA ASP A 159 9.89 1.75 -10.05
C ASP A 159 9.43 3.07 -9.40
N ALA A 160 10.37 3.70 -8.67
CA ALA A 160 10.22 4.99 -8.01
C ALA A 160 10.26 6.13 -9.04
N GLY A 161 9.18 6.35 -9.78
CA GLY A 161 9.04 7.53 -10.62
C GLY A 161 8.26 7.25 -11.89
N GLU A 162 7.04 7.79 -11.93
CA GLU A 162 6.30 8.04 -13.17
C GLU A 162 6.11 6.81 -14.07
N LYS A 163 5.13 5.99 -13.69
CA LYS A 163 4.50 4.86 -14.40
C LYS A 163 4.97 3.47 -13.92
N MET A 164 4.01 2.55 -14.00
CA MET A 164 4.04 1.10 -13.79
C MET A 164 3.43 0.63 -12.47
N GLY A 165 2.66 -0.44 -12.39
CA GLY A 165 2.07 -1.28 -13.44
C GLY A 165 2.29 -2.74 -13.21
N PHE A 166 1.53 -3.29 -12.26
CA PHE A 166 1.50 -4.72 -12.04
C PHE A 166 0.68 -5.34 -13.16
N SER A 167 1.35 -6.04 -14.08
CA SER A 167 0.68 -6.91 -15.05
C SER A 167 0.31 -8.19 -14.32
N VAL A 168 -0.93 -8.27 -13.85
CA VAL A 168 -1.42 -9.50 -13.25
C VAL A 168 -2.30 -10.20 -14.26
N THR A 169 -1.73 -11.24 -14.87
CA THR A 169 -2.46 -12.11 -15.80
C THR A 169 -3.41 -12.99 -14.97
N ILE A 170 -4.67 -12.59 -14.87
CA ILE A 170 -5.73 -13.40 -14.27
C ILE A 170 -6.31 -14.29 -15.36
N PHE A 171 -6.20 -15.60 -15.20
CA PHE A 171 -6.94 -16.53 -16.04
C PHE A 171 -8.41 -16.56 -15.58
N LEU A 172 -9.25 -15.70 -16.16
CA LEU A 172 -10.71 -15.71 -16.01
C LEU A 172 -11.40 -16.98 -16.56
N THR A 173 -10.62 -17.98 -16.98
CA THR A 173 -11.06 -19.15 -17.72
C THR A 173 -11.91 -20.10 -16.89
N PHE A 174 -11.65 -20.27 -15.60
CA PHE A 174 -12.31 -21.32 -14.81
C PHE A 174 -13.74 -20.95 -14.40
N ALA A 175 -13.96 -19.70 -13.97
CA ALA A 175 -15.27 -19.24 -13.50
C ALA A 175 -16.28 -19.13 -14.66
N VAL A 176 -15.86 -18.56 -15.79
CA VAL A 176 -16.73 -18.40 -16.97
C VAL A 176 -17.08 -19.76 -17.58
N PHE A 177 -16.11 -20.67 -17.69
CA PHE A 177 -16.36 -22.03 -18.19
C PHE A 177 -17.33 -22.82 -17.30
N LEU A 178 -17.20 -22.72 -15.97
CA LEU A 178 -18.15 -23.32 -15.03
C LEU A 178 -19.55 -22.72 -15.17
N THR A 179 -19.70 -21.39 -15.24
CA THR A 179 -21.03 -20.78 -15.44
C THR A 179 -21.68 -21.16 -16.77
N ILE A 180 -20.91 -21.31 -17.84
CA ILE A 180 -21.43 -21.76 -19.13
C ILE A 180 -21.89 -23.22 -19.04
N LEU A 181 -21.10 -24.10 -18.40
CA LEU A 181 -21.49 -25.49 -18.19
C LEU A 181 -22.74 -25.63 -17.30
N PHE A 182 -22.84 -24.84 -16.22
CA PHE A 182 -24.03 -24.83 -15.36
C PHE A 182 -25.27 -24.34 -16.12
N ASN A 183 -25.16 -23.27 -16.91
CA ASN A 183 -26.27 -22.81 -17.75
C ASN A 183 -26.65 -23.88 -18.80
N PHE A 184 -25.68 -24.55 -19.42
CA PHE A 184 -25.95 -25.64 -20.36
C PHE A 184 -26.67 -26.82 -19.69
N ALA A 185 -26.23 -27.24 -18.50
CA ALA A 185 -26.86 -28.31 -17.74
C ALA A 185 -28.31 -27.97 -17.34
N SER A 186 -28.57 -26.72 -16.94
CA SER A 186 -29.91 -26.25 -16.57
C SER A 186 -30.88 -26.18 -17.76
N ILE A 187 -30.38 -25.97 -18.98
CA ILE A 187 -31.18 -25.98 -20.21
C ILE A 187 -31.58 -27.42 -20.57
N THR A 188 -30.70 -28.40 -20.34
CA THR A 188 -30.97 -29.82 -20.64
C THR A 188 -31.97 -30.46 -19.68
N GLU A 189 -32.05 -30.00 -18.42
CA GLU A 189 -33.05 -30.48 -17.46
C GLU A 189 -34.48 -29.94 -17.73
N ASN A 190 -34.60 -28.78 -18.38
CA ASN A 190 -35.90 -28.17 -18.73
C ASN A 190 -36.46 -28.62 -20.10
N GLN A 191 -35.90 -29.68 -20.69
CA GLN A 191 -36.34 -30.25 -21.98
C GLN A 191 -36.68 -31.75 -21.90
N LEU A 192 -36.85 -32.29 -20.69
CA LEU A 192 -37.32 -33.67 -20.42
C LEU A 192 -38.63 -33.65 -19.61
#